data_AF-A0A3D5UUN4-F1
#
_entry.id   AF-A0A3D5UUN4-F1
#
_cell.length_a   1.000
_cell.length_b   1.000
_cell.length_c   1.000
_cell.angle_alpha   90.00
_cell.angle_beta   90.00
_cell.angle_gamma   90.00
#
_symmetry.space_group_name_H-M   'P 1'
#
loop_
_entity.id
_entity.type
_entity.pdbx_description
1 polymer ?
#
loop_
_entity_poly.entity_id
_entity_poly.type
_entity_poly.pdbx_seq_one_letter_code
_entity_poly.pdbx_strand_id
1 'polypeptide(L)'
;WEIFTHGGRKPTGIDAVEYAVKVTKLGAGEILLTSMDRDGAKSGFDLALTRAVADAVSVPVIASGGVGNLDHLVEGIRDGHASAVLAASIFHFGDHTVGEAKEHMARAGIPVRL
;
A
#
# COMPACT_ATOMS: atom_id res chain seq x y z
N TRP A 1 -6.11 -13.30 -4.00
CA TRP A 1 -5.67 -12.97 -2.61
C TRP A 1 -6.89 -13.03 -1.72
N GLU A 2 -6.79 -13.40 -0.45
CA GLU A 2 -7.97 -13.52 0.42
C GLU A 2 -8.02 -12.38 1.45
N ILE A 3 -9.22 -11.85 1.75
CA ILE A 3 -9.36 -10.90 2.86
C ILE A 3 -9.45 -11.64 4.20
N PHE A 4 -8.85 -11.05 5.22
CA PHE A 4 -8.88 -11.55 6.60
C PHE A 4 -9.58 -10.55 7.52
N THR A 5 -10.18 -11.07 8.58
CA THR A 5 -10.82 -10.26 9.63
C THR A 5 -10.17 -10.54 11.00
N HIS A 6 -10.59 -9.80 12.03
CA HIS A 6 -10.10 -9.98 13.41
C HIS A 6 -8.59 -9.76 13.56
N GLY A 7 -8.06 -8.75 12.87
CA GLY A 7 -6.63 -8.43 12.84
C GLY A 7 -5.81 -9.46 12.06
N GLY A 8 -6.29 -9.86 10.87
CA GLY A 8 -5.56 -10.79 10.00
C GLY A 8 -5.63 -12.27 10.40
N ARG A 9 -6.44 -12.64 11.40
CA ARG A 9 -6.43 -14.01 11.96
C ARG A 9 -7.52 -14.93 11.43
N LYS A 10 -8.63 -14.37 10.94
CA LYS A 10 -9.78 -15.16 10.48
C LYS A 10 -9.91 -15.06 8.96
N PRO A 11 -9.62 -16.14 8.20
CA PRO A 11 -9.90 -16.20 6.77
C PRO A 11 -11.41 -16.12 6.52
N THR A 12 -11.79 -15.58 5.37
CA THR A 12 -13.18 -15.35 4.97
C THR A 12 -13.60 -16.12 3.71
N GLY A 13 -12.65 -16.65 2.94
CA GLY A 13 -12.83 -17.22 1.61
C GLY A 13 -13.17 -16.20 0.52
N ILE A 14 -13.12 -14.90 0.82
CA ILE A 14 -13.50 -13.84 -0.12
C ILE A 14 -12.24 -13.30 -0.81
N ASP A 15 -12.27 -13.23 -2.15
CA ASP A 15 -11.17 -12.64 -2.91
C ASP A 15 -11.06 -11.13 -2.67
N ALA A 16 -9.83 -10.66 -2.44
CA ALA A 16 -9.54 -9.28 -2.08
C ALA A 16 -9.82 -8.29 -3.20
N VAL A 17 -9.60 -8.66 -4.47
CA VAL A 17 -9.84 -7.79 -5.62
C VAL A 17 -11.34 -7.67 -5.84
N GLU A 18 -12.07 -8.79 -5.82
CA GLU A 18 -13.54 -8.78 -5.93
C GLU A 18 -14.18 -7.98 -4.79
N TYR A 19 -13.66 -8.12 -3.57
CA TYR A 19 -14.14 -7.38 -2.42
C TYR A 19 -13.87 -5.87 -2.56
N ALA A 20 -12.67 -5.47 -2.99
CA ALA A 20 -12.33 -4.07 -3.23
C ALA A 20 -13.28 -3.42 -4.25
N VAL A 21 -13.58 -4.11 -5.35
CA VAL A 21 -14.57 -3.67 -6.34
C VAL A 21 -15.96 -3.54 -5.71
N LYS A 22 -16.37 -4.53 -4.92
CA LYS A 22 -17.69 -4.54 -4.25
C LYS A 22 -17.84 -3.36 -3.29
N VAL A 23 -16.88 -3.12 -2.39
CA VAL A 23 -17.00 -2.04 -1.40
C VAL A 23 -16.92 -0.67 -2.05
N THR A 24 -16.16 -0.53 -3.14
CA THR A 24 -16.13 0.70 -3.95
C THR A 24 -17.52 0.99 -4.54
N LYS A 25 -18.21 -0.03 -5.10
CA LYS A 25 -19.59 0.11 -5.59
C LYS A 25 -20.60 0.44 -4.49
N LEU A 26 -20.31 0.09 -3.24
CA LEU A 26 -21.11 0.42 -2.07
C LEU A 26 -20.84 1.83 -1.52
N GLY A 27 -19.89 2.57 -2.11
CA GLY A 27 -19.58 3.95 -1.75
C GLY A 27 -18.32 4.15 -0.92
N ALA A 28 -17.45 3.15 -0.78
CA ALA A 28 -16.12 3.37 -0.23
C ALA A 28 -15.35 4.34 -1.12
N GLY A 29 -14.79 5.42 -0.53
CA GLY A 29 -14.09 6.48 -1.27
C GLY A 29 -12.58 6.27 -1.42
N GLU A 30 -12.00 5.28 -0.73
CA GLU A 30 -10.58 4.94 -0.75
C GLU A 30 -10.38 3.53 -0.18
N ILE A 31 -9.32 2.82 -0.63
CA ILE A 31 -8.91 1.52 -0.10
C ILE A 31 -7.54 1.64 0.57
N LEU A 32 -7.47 1.31 1.86
CA LEU A 32 -6.20 1.03 2.55
C LEU A 32 -5.88 -0.46 2.43
N LEU A 33 -4.86 -0.80 1.64
CA LEU A 33 -4.52 -2.17 1.30
C LEU A 33 -3.26 -2.61 2.03
N THR A 34 -3.42 -3.43 3.06
CA THR A 34 -2.29 -4.03 3.80
C THR A 34 -2.06 -5.46 3.37
N SER A 35 -0.86 -5.78 2.90
CA SER A 35 -0.44 -7.18 2.67
C SER A 35 0.02 -7.81 3.99
N MET A 36 -0.69 -8.84 4.46
CA MET A 36 -0.34 -9.57 5.68
C MET A 36 0.99 -10.32 5.56
N ASP A 37 1.32 -10.83 4.36
CA ASP A 37 2.57 -11.56 4.11
C ASP A 37 3.80 -10.65 4.13
N ARG A 38 3.60 -9.37 3.82
CA ARG A 38 4.67 -8.36 3.80
C ARG A 38 4.74 -7.55 5.09
N ASP A 39 3.69 -7.53 5.89
CA ASP A 39 3.67 -6.69 7.09
C ASP A 39 4.80 -7.06 8.07
N GLY A 40 5.54 -6.06 8.52
CA GLY A 40 6.76 -6.23 9.32
C GLY A 40 7.97 -6.88 8.63
N ALA A 41 7.86 -7.36 7.38
CA ALA A 41 8.93 -8.08 6.69
C ALA A 41 10.05 -7.17 6.15
N LYS A 42 9.83 -5.85 6.08
CA LYS A 42 10.76 -4.84 5.52
C LYS A 42 11.31 -5.18 4.12
N SER A 43 10.56 -5.95 3.32
CA SER A 43 10.96 -6.46 2.00
C SER A 43 10.22 -5.82 0.82
N GLY A 44 9.53 -4.72 1.06
CA GLY A 44 8.73 -4.00 0.07
C GLY A 44 7.23 -4.31 0.18
N PHE A 45 6.43 -3.52 -0.52
CA PHE A 45 5.01 -3.80 -0.67
C PHE A 45 4.80 -5.07 -1.48
N ASP A 46 3.60 -5.66 -1.36
CA ASP A 46 3.15 -6.65 -2.33
C ASP A 46 2.67 -5.92 -3.60
N LEU A 47 3.59 -5.71 -4.55
CA LEU A 47 3.31 -4.96 -5.78
C LEU A 47 2.27 -5.65 -6.66
N ALA A 48 2.25 -7.00 -6.68
CA ALA A 48 1.27 -7.74 -7.46
C ALA A 48 -0.15 -7.54 -6.90
N LEU A 49 -0.31 -7.64 -5.58
CA LEU A 49 -1.56 -7.35 -4.90
C LEU A 49 -1.98 -5.88 -5.10
N THR A 50 -1.05 -4.96 -4.87
CA THR A 50 -1.31 -3.52 -4.96
C THR A 50 -1.80 -3.15 -6.34
N ARG A 51 -1.10 -3.60 -7.38
CA ARG A 51 -1.46 -3.36 -8.78
C ARG A 51 -2.80 -3.99 -9.13
N ALA A 52 -3.04 -5.23 -8.72
CA ALA A 52 -4.30 -5.92 -9.00
C ALA A 52 -5.52 -5.18 -8.42
N VAL A 53 -5.39 -4.61 -7.22
CA VAL A 53 -6.47 -3.84 -6.59
C VAL A 53 -6.58 -2.45 -7.20
N ALA A 54 -5.46 -1.73 -7.35
CA ALA A 54 -5.42 -0.38 -7.92
C ALA A 54 -5.98 -0.32 -9.35
N ASP A 55 -5.66 -1.31 -10.19
CA ASP A 55 -6.18 -1.40 -11.56
C ASP A 55 -7.66 -1.78 -11.63
N ALA A 56 -8.22 -2.37 -10.57
CA ALA A 56 -9.60 -2.88 -10.55
C ALA A 56 -10.63 -1.87 -10.01
N VAL A 57 -10.20 -0.83 -9.28
CA VAL A 57 -11.10 0.13 -8.63
C VAL A 57 -10.88 1.55 -9.15
N SER A 58 -11.93 2.36 -9.12
CA SER A 58 -11.87 3.76 -9.55
C SER A 58 -11.54 4.75 -8.43
N VAL A 59 -11.33 4.26 -7.20
CA VAL A 59 -11.00 5.07 -6.03
C VAL A 59 -9.51 4.96 -5.70
N PRO A 60 -8.93 5.94 -4.99
CA PRO A 60 -7.54 5.86 -4.56
C PRO A 60 -7.24 4.59 -3.75
N VAL A 61 -6.03 4.07 -3.93
CA VAL A 61 -5.51 2.93 -3.16
C VAL A 61 -4.26 3.37 -2.42
N ILE A 62 -4.21 3.11 -1.11
CA ILE A 62 -3.04 3.30 -0.25
C ILE A 62 -2.36 1.95 -0.07
N ALA A 63 -1.12 1.82 -0.55
CA ALA A 63 -0.30 0.64 -0.29
C ALA A 63 0.24 0.66 1.15
N SER A 64 0.12 -0.46 1.86
CA SER A 64 0.50 -0.62 3.26
C SER A 64 1.13 -2.01 3.52
N GLY A 65 2.04 -2.07 4.49
CA GLY A 65 2.72 -3.29 4.92
C GLY A 65 3.98 -3.63 4.10
N GLY A 66 5.13 -3.70 4.77
CA GLY A 66 6.39 -4.23 4.20
C GLY A 66 7.47 -3.22 3.83
N VAL A 67 7.25 -1.91 4.01
CA VAL A 67 8.28 -0.90 3.75
C VAL A 67 9.50 -1.11 4.65
N GLY A 68 10.69 -1.04 4.04
CA GLY A 68 11.99 -1.25 4.70
C GLY A 68 13.03 -0.21 4.32
N ASN A 69 12.89 0.44 3.16
CA ASN A 69 13.71 1.54 2.68
C ASN A 69 12.83 2.52 1.86
N LEU A 70 13.42 3.62 1.39
CA LEU A 70 12.72 4.64 0.61
C LEU A 70 12.38 4.21 -0.83
N ASP A 71 13.12 3.26 -1.41
CA ASP A 71 12.83 2.75 -2.77
C ASP A 71 11.49 2.02 -2.79
N HIS A 72 11.14 1.29 -1.73
CA HIS A 72 9.84 0.63 -1.61
C HIS A 72 8.66 1.62 -1.72
N LEU A 73 8.84 2.88 -1.28
CA LEU A 73 7.83 3.93 -1.43
C LEU A 73 7.63 4.32 -2.89
N VAL A 74 8.73 4.40 -3.65
CA VAL A 74 8.72 4.69 -5.08
C VAL A 74 8.06 3.55 -5.85
N GLU A 75 8.45 2.32 -5.55
CA GLU A 75 7.89 1.10 -6.18
C GLU A 75 6.38 0.98 -5.93
N GLY A 76 5.90 1.27 -4.72
CA GLY A 76 4.47 1.23 -4.40
C GLY A 76 3.62 2.13 -5.30
N ILE A 77 4.13 3.33 -5.62
CA ILE A 77 3.45 4.27 -6.53
C ILE A 77 3.69 3.88 -7.99
N ARG A 78 4.95 3.76 -8.42
CA ARG A 78 5.32 3.59 -9.83
C ARG A 78 4.88 2.24 -10.38
N ASP A 79 5.17 1.17 -9.64
CA ASP A 79 5.00 -0.21 -10.11
C ASP A 79 3.74 -0.85 -9.53
N GLY A 80 3.37 -0.49 -8.30
CA GLY A 80 2.14 -0.91 -7.63
C GLY A 80 0.89 -0.11 -8.04
N HIS A 81 1.05 1.00 -8.75
CA HIS A 81 -0.03 1.92 -9.16
C HIS A 81 -0.82 2.52 -7.99
N ALA A 82 -0.26 2.50 -6.77
CA ALA A 82 -0.93 3.11 -5.62
C ALA A 82 -0.99 4.64 -5.77
N SER A 83 -2.06 5.23 -5.24
CA SER A 83 -2.20 6.69 -5.17
C SER A 83 -1.45 7.28 -3.97
N ALA A 84 -1.26 6.48 -2.92
CA ALA A 84 -0.49 6.84 -1.74
C ALA A 84 0.21 5.62 -1.14
N VAL A 85 1.19 5.87 -0.28
CA VAL A 85 1.95 4.84 0.44
C VAL A 85 1.91 5.14 1.93
N LEU A 86 1.78 4.09 2.74
CA LEU A 86 1.81 4.14 4.19
C LEU A 86 2.98 3.32 4.71
N ALA A 87 3.79 3.92 5.57
CA ALA A 87 4.89 3.25 6.26
C ALA A 87 4.89 3.63 7.74
N ALA A 88 5.24 2.68 8.61
CA ALA A 88 5.33 2.90 10.06
C ALA A 88 6.76 2.75 10.57
N SER A 89 7.35 1.54 10.48
CA SER A 89 8.63 1.23 11.13
C SER A 89 9.78 2.15 10.73
N ILE A 90 9.94 2.46 9.44
CA ILE A 90 11.03 3.33 8.97
C ILE A 90 10.96 4.75 9.52
N PHE A 91 9.77 5.21 9.93
CA PHE A 91 9.58 6.54 10.54
C PHE A 91 9.57 6.47 12.06
N HIS A 92 8.91 5.48 12.66
CA HIS A 92 8.83 5.34 14.12
C HIS A 92 10.20 5.07 14.76
N PHE A 93 11.10 4.37 14.07
CA PHE A 93 12.45 4.09 14.56
C PHE A 93 13.48 5.14 14.17
N GLY A 94 13.09 6.18 13.41
CA GLY A 94 14.00 7.24 12.99
C GLY A 94 15.01 6.80 11.92
N ASP A 95 14.78 5.66 11.25
CA ASP A 95 15.61 5.22 10.11
C ASP A 95 15.57 6.27 8.99
N HIS A 96 14.39 6.87 8.77
CA HIS A 96 14.15 7.97 7.85
C HIS A 96 13.12 8.95 8.40
N THR A 97 13.11 10.16 7.85
CA THR A 97 12.08 11.18 8.07
C THR A 97 11.10 11.26 6.90
N VAL A 98 9.93 11.85 7.12
CA VAL A 98 8.97 12.13 6.04
C VAL A 98 9.57 13.11 5.01
N GLY A 99 10.47 14.01 5.43
CA GLY A 99 11.19 14.92 4.54
C GLY A 99 12.08 14.16 3.56
N GLU A 100 12.94 13.28 4.07
CA GLU A 100 13.82 12.43 3.26
C GLU A 100 13.03 11.54 2.30
N ALA A 101 11.91 10.97 2.75
CA ALA A 101 11.02 10.18 1.90
C ALA A 101 10.46 11.00 0.73
N LYS A 102 9.96 12.21 1.00
CA LYS A 102 9.45 13.11 -0.05
C LYS A 102 10.54 13.52 -1.03
N GLU A 103 11.71 13.91 -0.54
CA GLU A 103 12.83 14.27 -1.41
C GLU A 103 13.26 13.10 -2.30
N HIS A 104 13.27 11.89 -1.75
CA HIS A 104 13.57 10.67 -2.50
C HIS A 104 12.54 10.39 -3.60
N MET A 105 11.25 10.46 -3.26
CA MET A 105 10.16 10.28 -4.22
C MET A 105 10.18 11.38 -5.30
N ALA A 106 10.48 12.63 -4.93
CA ALA A 106 10.63 13.74 -5.88
C ALA A 106 11.80 13.49 -6.86
N ARG A 107 12.95 13.02 -6.37
CA ARG A 107 14.11 12.65 -7.22
C ARG A 107 13.77 11.50 -8.18
N ALA A 108 12.87 10.60 -7.78
CA ALA A 108 12.36 9.52 -8.63
C ALA A 108 11.26 9.96 -9.62
N GLY A 109 10.92 11.26 -9.66
CA GLY A 109 9.93 11.81 -10.59
C GLY A 109 8.48 11.70 -10.12
N ILE A 110 8.23 11.33 -8.87
CA ILE A 110 6.88 11.28 -8.30
C ILE A 110 6.48 12.67 -7.78
N PRO A 111 5.35 13.24 -8.22
CA PRO A 111 4.84 14.50 -7.67
C PRO A 111 4.54 14.37 -6.19
N VAL A 112 5.21 15.17 -5.37
CA VAL A 112 5.02 15.20 -3.92
C VAL A 112 4.96 16.63 -3.42
N ARG A 113 4.25 16.86 -2.31
CA ARG A 113 4.25 18.16 -1.62
C ARG A 113 5.52 18.29 -0.77
N LEU A 114 6.50 19.07 -1.24
CA LEU A 114 7.67 19.46 -0.46
C LEU A 114 7.26 20.47 0.64
#